data_AF-A0A7Y5QPN1-F1
#
_entry.id   AF-A0A7Y5QPN1-F1
#
_cell.length_a   1.000
_cell.length_b   1.000
_cell.length_c   1.000
_cell.angle_alpha   90.00
_cell.angle_beta   90.00
_cell.angle_gamma   90.00
#
_symmetry.space_group_name_H-M   'P 1'
#
loop_
_entity.id
_entity.type
_entity.pdbx_description
1 polymer ?
#
loop_
_entity_poly.entity_id
_entity_poly.type
_entity_poly.pdbx_seq_one_letter_code
_entity_poly.pdbx_strand_id
1 'polypeptide(L)'
;MGRWVVTSQRADGLWTCYAHRPETGPETSGTAGIAAALLLAHELGLAPASVQDVARRALQGLERYLSPDGFLHGVTQSNKGGEELQRSGYRVYLQMGLGLAVQLAAIHRSLGGR
;
A
#
# COMPACT_ATOMS: atom_id res chain seq x y z
N MET A 1 9.86 9.05 11.00
CA MET A 1 8.64 8.60 10.29
C MET A 1 8.84 7.25 9.58
N GLY A 2 9.84 7.10 8.68
CA GLY A 2 10.03 5.87 7.88
C GLY A 2 10.16 4.55 8.65
N ARG A 3 10.93 4.49 9.76
CA ARG A 3 11.13 3.25 10.53
C ARG A 3 9.82 2.65 11.08
N TRP A 4 8.96 3.49 11.67
CA TRP A 4 7.70 3.01 12.24
C TRP A 4 6.79 2.43 11.16
N VAL A 5 6.70 3.10 10.00
CA VAL A 5 5.93 2.65 8.84
C VAL A 5 6.43 1.29 8.34
N VAL A 6 7.74 1.09 8.25
CA VAL A 6 8.31 -0.21 7.86
C VAL A 6 7.96 -1.31 8.86
N THR A 7 8.04 -1.03 10.16
CA THR A 7 7.75 -2.02 11.20
C THR A 7 6.27 -2.30 11.42
N SER A 8 5.37 -1.42 10.93
CA SER A 8 3.92 -1.62 11.01
C SER A 8 3.34 -2.39 9.82
N GLN A 9 4.15 -2.76 8.82
CA GLN A 9 3.71 -3.62 7.73
C GLN A 9 3.27 -4.98 8.29
N ARG A 10 2.10 -5.44 7.87
CA ARG A 10 1.57 -6.75 8.25
C ARG A 10 2.37 -7.85 7.55
N ALA A 11 2.23 -9.08 8.06
CA ALA A 11 2.85 -10.26 7.47
C ALA A 11 2.41 -10.52 6.01
N ASP A 12 1.22 -10.04 5.63
CA ASP A 12 0.68 -10.14 4.29
C ASP A 12 1.22 -9.05 3.33
N GLY A 13 2.13 -8.19 3.78
CA GLY A 13 2.72 -7.11 2.98
C GLY A 13 1.90 -5.83 2.93
N LEU A 14 0.69 -5.81 3.50
CA LEU A 14 -0.18 -4.65 3.49
C LEU A 14 -0.10 -3.84 4.79
N TRP A 15 -0.65 -2.63 4.76
CA TRP A 15 -0.97 -1.85 5.95
C TRP A 15 -2.48 -1.84 6.18
N THR A 16 -2.87 -1.43 7.37
CA THR A 16 -4.27 -1.20 7.74
C THR A 16 -4.64 0.27 7.60
N CYS A 17 -5.95 0.55 7.48
CA CYS A 17 -6.48 1.92 7.43
C CYS A 17 -5.95 2.79 8.59
N TYR A 18 -5.87 2.19 9.78
CA TYR A 18 -5.16 2.78 10.92
C TYR A 18 -3.98 1.87 11.26
N ALA A 19 -2.76 2.30 10.95
CA ALA A 19 -1.56 1.45 11.02
C ALA A 19 -1.20 0.90 12.42
N HIS A 20 -1.77 1.44 13.50
CA HIS A 20 -1.62 0.91 14.86
C HIS A 20 -2.79 -0.02 15.29
N ARG A 21 -3.74 -0.28 14.39
CA ARG A 21 -4.98 -1.02 14.62
C ARG A 21 -5.14 -2.13 13.58
N PRO A 22 -4.43 -3.26 13.76
CA PRO A 22 -4.48 -4.37 12.81
C PRO A 22 -5.89 -4.95 12.63
N GLU A 23 -6.78 -4.74 13.60
CA GLU A 23 -8.19 -5.15 13.58
C GLU A 23 -9.02 -4.46 12.49
N THR A 24 -8.58 -3.30 11.99
CA THR A 24 -9.30 -2.56 10.92
C THR A 24 -9.15 -3.18 9.54
N GLY A 25 -8.36 -4.25 9.43
CA GLY A 25 -8.16 -5.01 8.20
C GLY A 25 -7.25 -4.31 7.18
N PRO A 26 -6.82 -5.04 6.14
CA PRO A 26 -5.94 -4.51 5.11
C PRO A 26 -6.59 -3.35 4.35
N GLU A 27 -5.75 -2.45 3.87
CA GLU A 27 -6.15 -1.30 3.07
C GLU A 27 -5.14 -1.08 1.94
N THR A 28 -5.63 -1.04 0.69
CA THR A 28 -4.76 -1.15 -0.48
C THR A 28 -4.24 0.18 -1.00
N SER A 29 -4.98 1.29 -0.88
CA SER A 29 -4.55 2.59 -1.41
C SER A 29 -3.39 3.20 -0.62
N GLY A 30 -3.51 3.22 0.71
CA GLY A 30 -2.47 3.59 1.65
C GLY A 30 -1.28 2.66 1.59
N THR A 31 -1.50 1.36 1.40
CA THR A 31 -0.39 0.41 1.13
C THR A 31 0.38 0.81 -0.13
N ALA A 32 -0.32 1.03 -1.25
CA ALA A 32 0.29 1.41 -2.51
C ALA A 32 1.05 2.73 -2.39
N GLY A 33 0.44 3.75 -1.77
CA GLY A 33 1.07 5.05 -1.55
C GLY A 33 2.30 5.00 -0.65
N ILE A 34 2.23 4.26 0.47
CA ILE A 34 3.38 4.06 1.38
C ILE A 34 4.52 3.37 0.65
N ALA A 35 4.23 2.27 -0.05
CA ALA A 35 5.25 1.49 -0.75
C ALA A 35 5.89 2.28 -1.90
N ALA A 36 5.09 3.01 -2.69
CA ALA A 36 5.59 3.88 -3.75
C ALA A 36 6.52 4.97 -3.17
N ALA A 37 6.11 5.62 -2.08
CA ALA A 37 6.93 6.64 -1.42
C ALA A 37 8.24 6.07 -0.86
N LEU A 38 8.22 4.87 -0.25
CA LEU A 38 9.43 4.21 0.24
C LEU A 38 10.40 3.89 -0.90
N LEU A 39 9.88 3.38 -2.02
CA LEU A 39 10.72 2.98 -3.14
C LEU A 39 11.27 4.19 -3.90
N LEU A 40 10.47 5.24 -4.07
CA LEU A 40 10.93 6.53 -4.59
C LEU A 40 11.99 7.16 -3.69
N ALA A 41 11.80 7.14 -2.36
CA ALA A 41 12.80 7.63 -1.43
C ALA A 41 14.11 6.85 -1.53
N HIS A 42 14.06 5.55 -1.82
CA HIS A 42 15.27 4.76 -2.09
C HIS A 42 15.95 5.17 -3.39
N GLU A 43 15.21 5.31 -4.49
CA GLU A 43 15.72 5.78 -5.78
C GLU A 43 16.41 7.14 -5.68
N LEU A 44 15.87 8.03 -4.84
CA LEU A 44 16.43 9.35 -4.55
C LEU A 44 17.59 9.34 -3.54
N GLY A 45 18.01 8.18 -3.03
CA GLY A 45 19.09 8.08 -2.03
C GLY A 45 18.70 8.53 -0.62
N LEU A 46 17.41 8.71 -0.34
CA LEU A 46 16.86 9.17 0.95
C LEU A 46 16.48 8.01 1.89
N ALA A 47 16.45 6.77 1.38
CA ALA A 47 16.11 5.59 2.16
C ALA A 47 17.06 4.41 1.87
N PRO A 48 17.36 3.56 2.88
CA PRO A 48 18.25 2.42 2.70
C PRO A 48 17.64 1.36 1.78
N ALA A 49 18.49 0.56 1.12
CA ALA A 49 18.07 -0.50 0.19
C ALA A 49 17.09 -1.52 0.82
N SER A 50 17.10 -1.68 2.14
CA SER A 50 16.17 -2.57 2.86
C SER A 50 14.69 -2.21 2.65
N VAL A 51 14.36 -0.96 2.26
CA VAL A 51 12.96 -0.60 1.96
C VAL A 51 12.46 -1.20 0.64
N GLN A 52 13.35 -1.67 -0.23
CA GLN A 52 12.94 -2.37 -1.46
C GLN A 52 12.18 -3.65 -1.14
N ASP A 53 12.63 -4.44 -0.15
CA ASP A 53 11.92 -5.65 0.27
C ASP A 53 10.54 -5.35 0.85
N VAL A 54 10.42 -4.24 1.58
CA VAL A 54 9.15 -3.77 2.14
C VAL A 54 8.17 -3.43 1.01
N ALA A 55 8.64 -2.67 0.00
CA ALA A 55 7.84 -2.30 -1.16
C ALA A 55 7.47 -3.52 -2.03
N ARG A 56 8.39 -4.47 -2.21
CA ARG A 56 8.14 -5.73 -2.94
C ARG A 56 7.04 -6.57 -2.28
N ARG A 57 7.08 -6.72 -0.95
CA ARG A 57 6.01 -7.41 -0.22
C ARG A 57 4.66 -6.71 -0.37
N ALA A 58 4.66 -5.38 -0.41
CA ALA A 58 3.45 -4.61 -0.65
C ALA A 58 2.88 -4.86 -2.04
N LEU A 59 3.73 -4.87 -3.07
CA LEU A 59 3.31 -5.18 -4.45
C LEU A 59 2.69 -6.58 -4.55
N GLN A 60 3.36 -7.61 -4.02
CA GLN A 60 2.83 -8.98 -3.92
C GLN A 60 1.51 -9.02 -3.12
N GLY A 61 1.42 -8.20 -2.09
CA GLY A 61 0.22 -8.08 -1.28
C GLY A 61 -0.97 -7.53 -2.06
N LEU A 62 -0.73 -6.50 -2.86
CA LEU A 62 -1.71 -5.78 -3.70
C LEU A 62 -2.19 -6.61 -4.89
N GLU A 63 -1.36 -7.48 -5.46
CA GLU A 63 -1.75 -8.36 -6.57
C GLU A 63 -2.98 -9.22 -6.24
N ARG A 64 -3.11 -9.64 -4.98
CA ARG A 64 -4.28 -10.41 -4.49
C ARG A 64 -5.58 -9.59 -4.44
N TYR A 65 -5.49 -8.27 -4.63
CA TYR A 65 -6.61 -7.34 -4.62
C TYR A 65 -6.91 -6.78 -6.02
N LEU A 66 -6.26 -7.32 -7.06
CA LEU A 66 -6.62 -7.05 -8.43
C LEU A 66 -7.75 -7.99 -8.85
N SER A 67 -8.84 -7.43 -9.35
CA SER A 67 -9.86 -8.20 -10.04
C SER A 67 -9.34 -8.69 -11.40
N PRO A 68 -9.98 -9.70 -12.02
CA PRO A 68 -9.56 -10.21 -13.32
C PRO A 68 -9.53 -9.17 -14.45
N ASP A 69 -10.33 -8.11 -14.34
CA ASP A 69 -10.37 -6.96 -15.24
C ASP A 69 -9.39 -5.82 -14.86
N GLY A 70 -8.56 -6.03 -13.84
CA GLY A 70 -7.45 -5.15 -13.49
C GLY A 70 -7.80 -3.99 -12.55
N PHE A 71 -8.98 -4.00 -11.92
CA PHE A 71 -9.33 -3.00 -10.92
C PHE A 71 -8.80 -3.39 -9.54
N LEU A 72 -8.27 -2.40 -8.83
CA LEU A 72 -7.84 -2.59 -7.44
C LEU A 72 -9.03 -2.40 -6.50
N HIS A 73 -9.36 -3.43 -5.72
CA HIS A 73 -10.29 -3.34 -4.59
C HIS A 73 -9.53 -3.22 -3.26
N GLY A 74 -10.26 -3.28 -2.14
CA GLY A 74 -9.64 -3.21 -0.81
C GLY A 74 -9.25 -1.78 -0.39
N VAL A 75 -9.74 -0.77 -1.11
CA VAL A 75 -9.47 0.65 -0.82
C VAL A 75 -10.44 1.14 0.25
N THR A 76 -9.94 1.83 1.27
CA THR A 76 -10.82 2.54 2.21
C THR A 76 -11.50 3.72 1.50
N GLN A 77 -12.81 3.85 1.68
CA GLN A 77 -13.57 4.95 1.09
C GLN A 77 -13.20 6.30 1.75
N SER A 78 -13.52 7.41 1.07
CA SER A 78 -13.46 8.75 1.65
C SER A 78 -14.09 8.81 3.05
N ASN A 79 -13.40 9.48 3.97
CA ASN A 79 -13.78 9.63 5.37
C ASN A 79 -14.99 10.53 5.65
N LYS A 80 -15.78 10.91 4.63
CA LYS A 80 -17.00 11.71 4.80
C LYS A 80 -18.03 11.04 5.72
N GLY A 81 -17.99 9.71 5.85
CA GLY A 81 -18.78 8.93 6.81
C GLY A 81 -18.18 8.84 8.22
N GLY A 82 -17.13 9.61 8.53
CA GLY A 82 -16.50 9.63 9.85
C GLY A 82 -15.60 8.43 10.16
N GLU A 83 -15.11 8.37 11.40
CA GLU A 83 -14.18 7.32 11.84
C GLU A 83 -14.78 5.93 11.84
N GLU A 84 -16.07 5.79 12.16
CA GLU A 84 -16.75 4.50 12.19
C GLU A 84 -16.65 3.79 10.83
N LEU A 85 -16.92 4.54 9.75
CA LEU A 85 -16.76 4.04 8.39
C LEU A 85 -15.32 3.57 8.12
N GLN A 86 -14.32 4.35 8.52
CA GLN A 86 -12.90 4.01 8.30
C GLN A 86 -12.48 2.75 9.08
N ARG A 87 -13.04 2.54 10.28
CA ARG A 87 -12.74 1.40 11.16
C ARG A 87 -13.51 0.14 10.79
N SER A 88 -14.66 0.26 10.13
CA SER A 88 -15.59 -0.83 9.84
C SER A 88 -15.04 -1.98 8.98
N GLY A 89 -13.92 -1.77 8.28
CA GLY A 89 -13.44 -2.71 7.28
C GLY A 89 -14.18 -2.62 5.94
N TYR A 90 -15.11 -1.68 5.76
CA TYR A 90 -15.73 -1.42 4.46
C TYR A 90 -14.68 -0.98 3.43
N ARG A 91 -14.68 -1.65 2.27
CA ARG A 91 -13.72 -1.42 1.18
C ARG A 91 -14.44 -1.31 -0.16
N VAL A 92 -13.86 -0.53 -1.04
CA VAL A 92 -14.40 -0.24 -2.37
C VAL A 92 -13.35 -0.48 -3.45
N TYR A 93 -13.82 -0.49 -4.70
CA TYR A 93 -12.99 -0.23 -5.86
C TYR A 93 -12.80 1.29 -6.00
N LEU A 94 -11.56 1.75 -6.08
CA LEU A 94 -11.29 3.18 -6.27
C LEU A 94 -10.00 3.38 -7.07
N GLN A 95 -10.13 4.09 -8.20
CA GLN A 95 -9.06 4.23 -9.20
C GLN A 95 -7.81 4.95 -8.67
N MET A 96 -7.96 5.80 -7.65
CA MET A 96 -6.81 6.44 -6.99
C MET A 96 -5.85 5.38 -6.39
N GLY A 97 -6.38 4.32 -5.78
CA GLY A 97 -5.56 3.21 -5.29
C GLY A 97 -4.84 2.48 -6.43
N LEU A 98 -5.52 2.25 -7.55
CA LEU A 98 -4.91 1.63 -8.73
C LEU A 98 -3.78 2.50 -9.31
N GLY A 99 -3.98 3.81 -9.42
CA GLY A 99 -2.95 4.74 -9.89
C GLY A 99 -1.68 4.70 -9.04
N LEU A 100 -1.82 4.66 -7.71
CA LEU A 100 -0.69 4.50 -6.79
C LEU A 100 -0.01 3.13 -6.93
N ALA A 101 -0.79 2.05 -7.11
CA ALA A 101 -0.23 0.72 -7.32
C ALA A 101 0.58 0.62 -8.62
N VAL A 102 0.11 1.28 -9.68
CA VAL A 102 0.84 1.39 -10.96
C VAL A 102 2.12 2.20 -10.79
N GLN A 103 2.12 3.29 -10.02
CA GLN A 103 3.34 4.04 -9.71
C GLN A 103 4.36 3.17 -8.97
N LEU A 104 3.93 2.44 -7.94
CA LEU A 104 4.78 1.47 -7.23
C LEU A 104 5.39 0.45 -8.21
N ALA A 105 4.57 -0.16 -9.06
CA ALA A 105 5.04 -1.16 -10.04
C ALA A 105 6.04 -0.56 -11.03
N ALA A 106 5.80 0.67 -11.51
CA ALA A 106 6.70 1.35 -12.45
C ALA A 106 8.08 1.61 -11.83
N ILE A 107 8.14 2.11 -10.60
CA ILE A 107 9.39 2.34 -9.86
C ILE A 107 10.08 1.00 -9.56
N HIS A 108 9.31 -0.04 -9.19
CA HIS A 108 9.89 -1.35 -8.94
C HIS A 108 10.59 -1.93 -10.17
N ARG A 109 9.99 -1.76 -11.35
CA ARG A 109 10.59 -2.18 -12.62
C ARG A 109 11.80 -1.34 -13.02
N SER A 110 11.81 -0.03 -12.78
CA SER A 110 12.97 0.82 -13.10
C SER A 110 14.21 0.44 -12.28
N LEU A 111 14.02 -0.09 -11.08
CA LEU A 111 15.07 -0.60 -10.19
C LEU A 111 15.50 -2.05 -10.49
N GLY A 112 15.01 -2.65 -11.58
CA GLY A 112 15.36 -4.02 -11.98
C GLY A 112 14.51 -5.12 -11.34
N GLY A 113 13.40 -4.76 -10.69
CA GLY A 113 12.37 -5.71 -10.26
C GLY A 113 11.70 -6.39 -11.44
N ARG A 114 11.42 -7.69 -11.33
CA ARG A 114 10.61 -8.45 -12.29
C ARG A 114 9.15 -8.43 -11.87
#